data_AF-A0A168PI68-F1
#
_entry.id   AF-A0A168PI68-F1
#
_cell.length_a   1.000
_cell.length_b   1.000
_cell.length_c   1.000
_cell.angle_alpha   90.00
_cell.angle_beta   90.00
_cell.angle_gamma   90.00
#
_symmetry.space_group_name_H-M   'P 1'
#
loop_
_entity.id
_entity.type
_entity.pdbx_description
1 polymer ?
#
loop_
_entity_poly.entity_id
_entity_poly.type
_entity_poly.pdbx_seq_one_letter_code
_entity_poly.pdbx_strand_id
1 'polypeptide(L)'
;MIDNFMQVLKLIKEKRTNNVVKKSDWDKGDLYKTLVHDKLPKQLKVHIKEDKYSVVGKVATGNYSKVPWISIYDENITKETKDGYYLVYLFHPEGEGIYLSLNQGWSKISDMFPRDKNAAKQRALTLSSELNKYITSNEFNTGRFYYAENKDSSYDLKNDYPSGYSHGSIRFKYYDLNEGFTEEDMLEDLKKFLELFNELASKVTKTSYDSLVNSIDEIQEDSEIEEIRTAQKDKTLKEVEAPKGIIPKYKKGVSKTTKNDSEIEKSNKENKLTGKVGEKLALNYFNELIDNKIDEDKKEQFRNILNDNPGSQHGHGYDLVAFDPTNTDKAVEKFIEIKTSTSSSIEEPFFMSLNEMFAMKEYKQKYLILRIFNVSGKEPQFYFIDPYANYSEFKDVDDLIDKVFNVEAIQYKVFGEK
;
A
#
# COMPACT_ATOMS: atom_id res chain seq x y z
N MET A 1 6.96 23.60 32.50
CA MET A 1 7.30 22.97 31.19
C MET A 1 6.93 23.86 30.00
N ILE A 2 5.69 24.36 29.94
CA ILE A 2 5.12 25.16 28.84
C ILE A 2 5.98 26.37 28.46
N ASP A 3 6.54 27.09 29.44
CA ASP A 3 7.38 28.26 29.21
C ASP A 3 8.60 27.95 28.33
N ASN A 4 9.21 26.78 28.52
CA ASN A 4 10.35 26.37 27.71
C ASN A 4 9.93 25.99 26.29
N PHE A 5 8.76 25.36 26.10
CA PHE A 5 8.19 25.13 24.77
C PHE A 5 7.93 26.46 24.05
N MET A 6 7.30 27.42 24.72
CA MET A 6 7.05 28.76 24.20
C MET A 6 8.35 29.50 23.88
N GLN A 7 9.38 29.36 24.72
CA GLN A 7 10.69 29.96 24.47
C GLN A 7 11.36 29.35 23.23
N VAL A 8 11.25 28.03 23.02
CA VAL A 8 11.74 27.36 21.81
C VAL A 8 11.01 27.86 20.56
N LEU A 9 9.68 28.04 20.59
CA LEU A 9 8.92 28.61 19.47
C LEU A 9 9.37 30.04 19.12
N LYS A 10 9.57 30.90 20.13
CA LYS A 10 10.11 32.26 19.95
C LYS A 10 11.51 32.23 19.30
N LEU A 11 12.36 31.33 19.77
CA LEU A 11 13.71 31.14 19.23
C LEU A 11 13.69 30.62 17.78
N ILE A 12 12.74 29.77 17.40
CA ILE A 12 12.55 29.34 16.00
C ILE A 12 12.16 30.54 15.12
N LYS A 13 11.19 31.36 15.55
CA LYS A 13 10.78 32.56 14.82
C LYS A 13 11.95 33.52 14.63
N GLU A 14 12.71 33.80 15.69
CA GLU A 14 13.88 34.67 15.63
C GLU A 14 14.98 34.13 14.70
N LYS A 15 15.32 32.85 14.84
CA LYS A 15 16.30 32.16 13.97
C LYS A 15 15.93 32.32 12.49
N ARG A 16 14.64 32.19 12.16
CA ARG A 16 14.11 32.37 10.80
C ARG A 16 14.24 33.81 10.33
N THR A 17 13.78 34.78 11.12
CA THR A 17 13.88 36.22 10.78
C THR A 17 15.32 36.66 10.51
N ASN A 18 16.27 36.09 11.26
CA ASN A 18 17.70 36.41 11.13
C ASN A 18 18.46 35.51 10.13
N ASN A 19 17.77 34.60 9.43
CA ASN A 19 18.38 33.65 8.48
C ASN A 19 19.55 32.83 9.07
N VAL A 20 19.48 32.48 10.36
CA VAL A 20 20.53 31.73 11.06
C VAL A 20 20.52 30.27 10.62
N VAL A 21 21.63 29.82 10.02
CA VAL A 21 21.79 28.44 9.52
C VAL A 21 22.61 27.57 10.47
N LYS A 22 23.65 28.14 11.10
CA LYS A 22 24.57 27.41 11.99
C LYS A 22 24.57 27.98 13.40
N LYS A 23 24.98 27.15 14.36
CA LYS A 23 25.13 27.53 15.76
C LYS A 23 26.13 28.67 15.96
N SER A 24 27.23 28.68 15.22
CA SER A 24 28.28 29.72 15.32
C SER A 24 27.78 31.12 15.00
N ASP A 25 26.66 31.22 14.30
CA ASP A 25 26.19 32.45 13.70
C ASP A 25 25.13 33.13 14.58
N TRP A 26 24.90 32.62 15.80
CA TRP A 26 23.83 33.09 16.69
C TRP A 26 24.18 32.99 18.17
N ASP A 27 24.14 34.14 18.85
CA ASP A 27 24.42 34.32 20.27
C ASP A 27 23.50 33.49 21.19
N LYS A 28 22.26 33.23 20.75
CA LYS A 28 21.29 32.39 21.50
C LYS A 28 21.36 30.90 21.16
N GLY A 29 22.34 30.49 20.35
CA GLY A 29 22.49 29.10 19.91
C GLY A 29 22.69 28.11 21.06
N ASP A 30 23.40 28.51 22.12
CA ASP A 30 23.57 27.69 23.33
C ASP A 30 22.28 27.56 24.14
N LEU A 31 21.56 28.66 24.38
CA LEU A 31 20.26 28.64 25.05
C LEU A 31 19.28 27.72 24.31
N TYR A 32 19.19 27.87 22.99
CA TYR A 32 18.32 27.07 22.15
C TYR A 32 18.65 25.57 22.23
N LYS A 33 19.94 25.22 22.18
CA LYS A 33 20.40 23.85 22.35
C LYS A 33 20.05 23.31 23.75
N THR A 34 20.36 24.05 24.81
CA THR A 34 20.09 23.62 26.20
C THR A 34 18.59 23.42 26.47
N LEU A 35 17.73 24.27 25.91
CA LEU A 35 16.28 24.10 26.06
C LEU A 35 15.81 22.77 25.49
N VAL A 36 16.24 22.45 24.26
CA VAL A 36 15.76 21.27 23.53
C VAL A 36 16.50 19.98 23.92
N HIS A 37 17.83 20.03 24.11
CA HIS A 37 18.63 18.83 24.41
C HIS A 37 18.54 18.43 25.89
N ASP A 38 18.38 19.40 26.80
CA ASP A 38 18.53 19.15 28.24
C ASP A 38 17.26 19.46 29.04
N LYS A 39 16.78 20.71 29.00
CA LYS A 39 15.71 21.16 29.91
C LYS A 39 14.38 20.46 29.62
N LEU A 40 13.90 20.51 28.39
CA LEU A 40 12.60 19.94 28.02
C LEU A 40 12.57 18.41 28.17
N PRO A 41 13.58 17.64 27.72
CA PRO A 41 13.62 16.20 27.98
C PRO A 41 13.56 15.84 29.47
N LYS A 42 14.31 16.55 30.32
CA LYS A 42 14.27 16.34 31.78
C LYS A 42 12.91 16.65 32.37
N GLN A 43 12.27 17.76 31.95
CA GLN A 43 10.94 18.12 32.41
C GLN A 43 9.90 17.08 32.01
N LEU A 44 9.88 16.64 30.75
CA LEU A 44 8.99 15.59 30.28
C LEU A 44 9.21 14.27 31.03
N LYS A 45 10.48 13.87 31.25
CA LYS A 45 10.81 12.63 31.95
C LYS A 45 10.29 12.60 33.40
N VAL A 46 10.17 13.74 34.08
CA VAL A 46 9.55 13.82 35.42
C VAL A 46 8.07 13.39 35.40
N HIS A 47 7.37 13.65 34.29
CA HIS A 47 5.96 13.28 34.14
C HIS A 47 5.79 11.86 33.57
N ILE A 48 6.79 11.33 32.87
CA ILE A 48 6.82 9.98 32.31
C ILE A 48 7.41 9.04 33.36
N LYS A 49 6.54 8.50 34.22
CA LYS A 49 6.91 7.72 35.42
C LYS A 49 7.44 6.31 35.12
N GLU A 50 7.44 5.86 33.86
CA GLU A 50 7.90 4.53 33.48
C GLU A 50 9.37 4.56 33.04
N ASP A 51 10.19 3.68 33.60
CA ASP A 51 11.63 3.63 33.35
C ASP A 51 11.99 3.19 31.93
N LYS A 52 11.13 2.40 31.29
CA LYS A 52 11.33 1.91 29.91
C LYS A 52 11.40 3.01 28.85
N TYR A 53 10.91 4.21 29.17
CA TYR A 53 10.92 5.34 28.25
C TYR A 53 12.16 6.20 28.38
N SER A 54 12.88 6.41 27.28
CA SER A 54 13.93 7.42 27.21
C SER A 54 13.42 8.68 26.50
N VAL A 55 13.86 9.87 26.94
CA VAL A 55 13.45 11.16 26.36
C VAL A 55 14.68 11.88 25.84
N VAL A 56 14.68 12.23 24.56
CA VAL A 56 15.82 12.85 23.88
C VAL A 56 15.33 13.98 23.00
N GLY A 57 15.96 15.15 23.07
CA GLY A 57 15.64 16.26 22.18
C GLY A 57 16.81 16.68 21.30
N LYS A 58 16.49 17.16 20.08
CA LYS A 58 17.50 17.53 19.09
C LYS A 58 17.08 18.72 18.23
N VAL A 59 17.99 19.68 18.13
CA VAL A 59 17.98 20.80 17.15
C VAL A 59 18.82 20.52 15.90
N ALA A 60 19.24 19.25 15.68
CA ALA A 60 20.18 18.69 14.68
C ALA A 60 21.65 18.50 15.12
N THR A 61 22.41 17.76 14.29
CA THR A 61 23.88 17.59 14.31
C THR A 61 24.45 18.30 13.06
N GLY A 62 24.99 19.52 13.19
CA GLY A 62 25.47 20.33 12.06
C GLY A 62 24.66 21.62 11.87
N ASN A 63 24.13 21.85 10.66
CA ASN A 63 23.15 22.93 10.43
C ASN A 63 21.90 22.67 11.28
N TYR A 64 21.22 23.74 11.71
CA TYR A 64 19.99 23.59 12.50
C TYR A 64 18.92 22.83 11.73
N SER A 65 18.22 21.93 12.43
CA SER A 65 17.05 21.25 11.87
C SER A 65 16.01 22.29 11.46
N LYS A 66 15.31 22.01 10.35
CA LYS A 66 14.09 22.74 9.99
C LYS A 66 12.99 22.49 11.01
N VAL A 67 12.91 21.25 11.52
CA VAL A 67 11.93 20.80 12.51
C VAL A 67 12.71 20.23 13.70
N PRO A 68 12.98 21.05 14.72
CA PRO A 68 13.48 20.58 16.00
C PRO A 68 12.47 19.64 16.65
N TRP A 69 12.93 18.73 17.49
CA TRP A 69 12.05 17.74 18.09
C TRP A 69 12.50 17.27 19.47
N ILE A 70 11.56 16.69 20.21
CA ILE A 70 11.79 15.94 21.45
C ILE A 70 11.04 14.62 21.35
N SER A 71 11.78 13.51 21.32
CA SER A 71 11.25 12.16 21.17
C SER A 71 11.24 11.42 22.49
N ILE A 72 10.25 10.54 22.64
CA ILE A 72 10.09 9.61 23.75
C ILE A 72 10.09 8.21 23.14
N TYR A 73 11.07 7.39 23.49
CA TYR A 73 11.26 6.06 22.95
C TYR A 73 10.94 5.00 23.99
N ASP A 74 10.21 3.95 23.61
CA ASP A 74 10.25 2.66 24.32
C ASP A 74 11.49 1.91 23.81
N GLU A 75 12.46 1.64 24.69
CA GLU A 75 13.72 1.01 24.30
C GLU A 75 13.59 -0.41 23.73
N ASN A 76 12.44 -1.06 23.92
CA ASN A 76 12.14 -2.35 23.29
C ASN A 76 11.67 -2.22 21.83
N ILE A 77 11.26 -1.01 21.44
CA ILE A 77 10.82 -0.71 20.07
C ILE A 77 11.92 0.02 19.30
N THR A 78 12.47 1.09 19.87
CA THR A 78 13.53 1.88 19.22
C THR A 78 14.33 2.68 20.23
N LYS A 79 15.50 3.16 19.79
CA LYS A 79 16.36 4.10 20.54
C LYS A 79 16.67 5.36 19.74
N GLU A 80 16.03 5.53 18.59
CA GLU A 80 16.32 6.61 17.65
C GLU A 80 15.13 6.92 16.72
N THR A 81 15.10 8.13 16.17
CA THR A 81 14.02 8.60 15.28
C THR A 81 14.04 7.98 13.88
N LYS A 82 15.08 7.21 13.53
CA LYS A 82 15.29 6.73 12.16
C LYS A 82 14.64 5.37 11.89
N ASP A 83 14.28 4.62 12.94
CA ASP A 83 13.71 3.27 12.90
C ASP A 83 12.69 3.09 14.03
N GLY A 84 11.77 2.13 13.85
CA GLY A 84 10.67 1.84 14.77
C GLY A 84 9.62 2.95 14.80
N TYR A 85 8.79 2.92 15.83
CA TYR A 85 7.80 3.96 16.11
C TYR A 85 7.95 4.48 17.53
N TYR A 86 7.56 5.74 17.74
CA TYR A 86 7.87 6.51 18.94
C TYR A 86 6.95 7.70 19.09
N LEU A 87 6.87 8.28 20.28
CA LEU A 87 6.23 9.57 20.48
C LEU A 87 7.21 10.70 20.21
N VAL A 88 6.72 11.80 19.65
CA VAL A 88 7.56 12.96 19.36
C VAL A 88 6.76 14.25 19.45
N TYR A 89 7.36 15.24 20.13
CA TYR A 89 7.01 16.64 19.96
C TYR A 89 7.83 17.22 18.79
N LEU A 90 7.16 17.62 17.71
CA LEU A 90 7.75 18.27 16.55
C LEU A 90 7.42 19.75 16.60
N PHE A 91 8.44 20.61 16.70
CA PHE A 91 8.22 22.05 16.66
C PHE A 91 7.94 22.49 15.22
N HIS A 92 6.87 23.26 15.01
CA HIS A 92 6.54 23.81 13.70
C HIS A 92 7.75 24.55 13.11
N PRO A 93 8.11 24.35 11.84
CA PRO A 93 9.33 24.91 11.25
C PRO A 93 9.34 26.45 11.24
N GLU A 94 8.16 27.07 11.34
CA GLU A 94 8.00 28.53 11.42
C GLU A 94 7.74 29.03 12.85
N GLY A 95 7.75 28.15 13.84
CA GLY A 95 7.52 28.47 15.26
C GLY A 95 6.07 28.79 15.60
N GLU A 96 5.12 28.34 14.79
CA GLU A 96 3.68 28.64 14.91
C GLU A 96 2.94 27.70 15.87
N GLY A 97 3.56 26.59 16.26
CA GLY A 97 2.94 25.61 17.12
C GLY A 97 3.80 24.36 17.28
N ILE A 98 3.21 23.33 17.88
CA ILE A 98 3.89 22.07 18.19
C ILE A 98 2.96 20.92 17.80
N TYR A 99 3.48 19.88 17.16
CA TYR A 99 2.76 18.62 17.01
C TYR A 99 3.21 17.66 18.11
N LEU A 100 2.27 17.02 18.79
CA LEU A 100 2.51 15.75 19.49
C LEU A 100 2.05 14.62 18.56
N SER A 101 2.96 13.71 18.21
CA SER A 101 2.70 12.65 17.24
C SER A 101 3.22 11.31 17.75
N LEU A 102 2.39 10.27 17.62
CA LEU A 102 2.86 8.89 17.51
C LEU A 102 3.31 8.71 16.06
N ASN A 103 4.61 8.56 15.86
CA ASN A 103 5.26 8.65 14.56
C ASN A 103 6.17 7.44 14.32
N GLN A 104 6.65 7.29 13.10
CA GLN A 104 7.54 6.20 12.71
C GLN A 104 8.83 6.68 12.03
N GLY A 105 9.82 5.81 12.00
CA GLY A 105 11.12 6.05 11.40
C GLY A 105 11.06 6.27 9.89
N TRP A 106 10.96 7.52 9.45
CA TRP A 106 10.98 7.89 8.03
C TRP A 106 12.23 7.36 7.29
N SER A 107 13.40 7.38 7.93
CA SER A 107 14.65 7.02 7.26
C SER A 107 14.67 5.55 6.86
N LYS A 108 14.26 4.64 7.76
CA LYS A 108 14.11 3.20 7.49
C LYS A 108 13.36 2.93 6.18
N ILE A 109 12.25 3.63 5.97
CA ILE A 109 11.42 3.51 4.75
C ILE A 109 12.10 4.20 3.57
N SER A 110 12.55 5.45 3.75
CA SER A 110 13.07 6.26 2.64
C SER A 110 14.37 5.72 2.05
N ASP A 111 15.14 4.97 2.83
CA ASP A 111 16.39 4.33 2.42
C ASP A 111 16.14 3.12 1.51
N MET A 112 14.95 2.50 1.59
CA MET A 112 14.49 1.47 0.65
C MET A 112 14.16 2.05 -0.73
N PHE A 113 13.88 3.36 -0.81
CA PHE A 113 13.55 4.07 -2.05
C PHE A 113 14.48 5.27 -2.28
N PRO A 114 15.79 5.04 -2.52
CA PRO A 114 16.77 6.12 -2.60
C PRO A 114 16.56 7.05 -3.81
N ARG A 115 15.92 6.56 -4.87
CA ARG A 115 15.68 7.30 -6.13
C ARG A 115 14.24 7.79 -6.29
N ASP A 116 13.30 7.28 -5.50
CA ASP A 116 11.89 7.65 -5.57
C ASP A 116 11.33 7.98 -4.17
N LYS A 117 11.49 9.25 -3.79
CA LYS A 117 10.99 9.72 -2.48
C LYS A 117 9.46 9.86 -2.45
N ASN A 118 8.78 9.90 -3.59
CA ASN A 118 7.32 9.87 -3.61
C ASN A 118 6.83 8.46 -3.29
N ALA A 119 7.47 7.42 -3.83
CA ALA A 119 7.22 6.03 -3.41
C ALA A 119 7.43 5.87 -1.90
N ALA A 120 8.56 6.36 -1.35
CA ALA A 120 8.80 6.33 0.09
C ALA A 120 7.68 7.00 0.90
N LYS A 121 7.19 8.17 0.46
CA LYS A 121 6.08 8.88 1.11
C LYS A 121 4.79 8.05 1.13
N GLN A 122 4.46 7.40 0.02
CA GLN A 122 3.30 6.52 -0.05
C GLN A 122 3.45 5.33 0.88
N ARG A 123 4.63 4.69 0.92
CA ARG A 123 4.90 3.57 1.83
C ARG A 123 4.81 4.01 3.29
N ALA A 124 5.36 5.17 3.65
CA ALA A 124 5.20 5.71 5.00
C ALA A 124 3.72 5.90 5.37
N LEU A 125 2.89 6.40 4.46
CA LEU A 125 1.45 6.49 4.69
C LEU A 125 0.80 5.11 4.85
N THR A 126 1.10 4.16 3.97
CA THR A 126 0.61 2.78 4.06
C THR A 126 0.93 2.16 5.41
N LEU A 127 2.19 2.23 5.85
CA LEU A 127 2.59 1.66 7.13
C LEU A 127 1.97 2.42 8.31
N SER A 128 1.80 3.74 8.22
CA SER A 128 1.12 4.50 9.27
C SER A 128 -0.34 4.06 9.43
N SER A 129 -1.03 3.82 8.30
CA SER A 129 -2.40 3.29 8.27
C SER A 129 -2.46 1.88 8.83
N GLU A 130 -1.50 1.02 8.45
CA GLU A 130 -1.43 -0.36 8.93
C GLU A 130 -1.21 -0.42 10.44
N LEU A 131 -0.22 0.31 10.97
CA LEU A 131 0.01 0.41 12.41
C LEU A 131 -1.21 0.95 13.15
N ASN A 132 -1.94 1.86 12.51
CA ASN A 132 -3.13 2.43 13.10
C ASN A 132 -4.27 1.43 13.31
N LYS A 133 -4.33 0.33 12.54
CA LYS A 133 -5.34 -0.73 12.73
C LYS A 133 -5.23 -1.43 14.08
N TYR A 134 -4.06 -1.35 14.72
CA TYR A 134 -3.81 -1.93 16.04
C TYR A 134 -4.18 -0.99 17.20
N ILE A 135 -4.59 0.25 16.93
CA ILE A 135 -4.99 1.23 17.94
C ILE A 135 -6.51 1.27 18.00
N THR A 136 -7.10 1.02 19.17
CA THR A 136 -8.56 0.99 19.35
C THR A 136 -9.16 2.36 19.65
N SER A 137 -8.37 3.29 20.18
CA SER A 137 -8.83 4.65 20.44
C SER A 137 -9.10 5.43 19.16
N ASN A 138 -10.21 6.16 19.18
CA ASN A 138 -10.62 7.11 18.15
C ASN A 138 -10.26 8.56 18.50
N GLU A 139 -9.52 8.78 19.60
CA GLU A 139 -8.99 10.11 19.92
C GLU A 139 -7.86 10.51 18.96
N PHE A 140 -7.72 11.83 18.79
CA PHE A 140 -6.71 12.49 17.95
C PHE A 140 -6.84 12.26 16.45
N ASN A 141 -6.12 13.08 15.67
CA ASN A 141 -6.12 12.99 14.22
C ASN A 141 -5.28 11.82 13.75
N THR A 142 -5.59 11.31 12.56
CA THR A 142 -5.03 10.09 12.01
C THR A 142 -4.24 10.38 10.73
N GLY A 143 -3.15 9.64 10.50
CA GLY A 143 -2.35 9.76 9.29
C GLY A 143 -1.56 11.06 9.17
N ARG A 144 -1.41 11.55 7.94
CA ARG A 144 -0.54 12.69 7.59
C ARG A 144 -1.10 14.03 8.07
N PHE A 145 -0.26 14.81 8.72
CA PHE A 145 -0.50 16.24 8.98
C PHE A 145 0.20 17.14 7.95
N TYR A 146 -0.18 18.42 7.90
CA TYR A 146 0.43 19.42 7.02
C TYR A 146 0.90 20.61 7.86
N TYR A 147 2.02 21.21 7.46
CA TYR A 147 2.57 22.40 8.12
C TYR A 147 1.82 23.68 7.72
N ALA A 148 1.38 23.79 6.46
CA ALA A 148 0.47 24.86 6.03
C ALA A 148 -0.95 24.34 5.81
N GLU A 149 -1.94 25.18 6.14
CA GLU A 149 -3.37 24.90 5.91
C GLU A 149 -3.67 24.60 4.44
N ASN A 150 -3.06 25.37 3.53
CA ASN A 150 -3.17 25.18 2.08
C ASN A 150 -2.31 24.03 1.53
N LYS A 151 -1.54 23.33 2.38
CA LYS A 151 -0.73 22.15 2.04
C LYS A 151 0.38 22.43 1.00
N ASP A 152 0.75 23.69 0.83
CA ASP A 152 1.65 24.18 -0.20
C ASP A 152 2.98 24.71 0.35
N SER A 153 3.22 24.54 1.66
CA SER A 153 4.50 24.97 2.25
C SER A 153 5.67 24.19 1.64
N SER A 154 6.84 24.81 1.65
CA SER A 154 8.06 24.13 1.21
C SER A 154 8.41 22.90 2.05
N TYR A 155 7.87 22.78 3.28
CA TYR A 155 8.05 21.64 4.18
C TYR A 155 7.09 20.49 3.85
N ASP A 156 5.94 20.79 3.25
CA ASP A 156 4.95 19.81 2.80
C ASP A 156 5.32 19.21 1.44
N LEU A 157 5.80 20.06 0.53
CA LEU A 157 6.04 19.69 -0.87
C LEU A 157 7.41 19.02 -1.11
N LYS A 158 8.46 19.44 -0.38
CA LYS A 158 9.82 18.92 -0.61
C LYS A 158 9.96 17.47 -0.12
N ASN A 159 10.95 16.77 -0.67
CA ASN A 159 11.28 15.39 -0.32
C ASN A 159 12.39 15.33 0.74
N ASP A 160 12.19 16.04 1.86
CA ASP A 160 13.14 16.11 2.97
C ASP A 160 12.50 15.68 4.31
N TYR A 161 13.29 15.74 5.40
CA TYR A 161 12.88 15.25 6.72
C TYR A 161 11.55 15.79 7.25
N PRO A 162 11.23 17.10 7.15
CA PRO A 162 9.91 17.63 7.53
C PRO A 162 8.75 16.87 6.87
N SER A 163 8.80 16.71 5.54
CA SER A 163 7.78 15.96 4.82
C SER A 163 7.75 14.49 5.26
N GLY A 164 8.91 13.90 5.53
CA GLY A 164 9.02 12.56 6.11
C GLY A 164 8.30 12.40 7.45
N TYR A 165 8.48 13.34 8.39
CA TYR A 165 7.79 13.33 9.69
C TYR A 165 6.27 13.46 9.53
N SER A 166 5.83 14.29 8.60
CA SER A 166 4.43 14.46 8.23
C SER A 166 3.82 13.15 7.70
N HIS A 167 4.49 12.44 6.79
CA HIS A 167 4.00 11.16 6.23
C HIS A 167 4.18 9.97 7.18
N GLY A 168 5.08 10.06 8.15
CA GLY A 168 5.31 9.03 9.17
C GLY A 168 4.31 9.06 10.33
N SER A 169 3.47 10.09 10.41
CA SER A 169 2.50 10.24 11.51
C SER A 169 1.42 9.16 11.48
N ILE A 170 1.25 8.46 12.61
CA ILE A 170 0.20 7.47 12.84
C ILE A 170 -1.01 8.16 13.49
N ARG A 171 -0.74 8.86 14.59
CA ARG A 171 -1.69 9.71 15.34
C ARG A 171 -1.04 11.04 15.67
N PHE A 172 -1.79 12.14 15.64
CA PHE A 172 -1.25 13.45 16.00
C PHE A 172 -2.28 14.43 16.59
N LYS A 173 -1.76 15.38 17.37
CA LYS A 173 -2.45 16.61 17.79
C LYS A 173 -1.54 17.80 17.51
N TYR A 174 -2.13 18.91 17.07
CA TYR A 174 -1.43 20.18 16.88
C TYR A 174 -1.82 21.17 17.98
N TYR A 175 -0.83 21.85 18.55
CA TYR A 175 -0.99 22.94 19.50
C TYR A 175 -0.65 24.25 18.80
N ASP A 176 -1.67 25.00 18.41
CA ASP A 176 -1.51 26.28 17.73
C ASP A 176 -1.16 27.37 18.75
N LEU A 177 -0.08 28.11 18.50
CA LEU A 177 0.37 29.20 19.37
C LEU A 177 -0.63 30.36 19.43
N ASN A 178 -1.38 30.62 18.35
CA ASN A 178 -2.36 31.70 18.26
C ASN A 178 -3.65 31.36 19.00
N GLU A 179 -4.06 30.09 18.99
CA GLU A 179 -5.21 29.61 19.77
C GLU A 179 -4.86 29.51 21.27
N GLY A 180 -3.58 29.25 21.57
CA GLY A 180 -3.08 29.07 22.92
C GLY A 180 -3.35 27.65 23.44
N PHE A 181 -2.53 27.21 24.39
CA PHE A 181 -2.64 25.91 25.03
C PHE A 181 -1.98 25.96 26.41
N THR A 182 -2.46 25.16 27.36
CA THR A 182 -1.95 25.14 28.74
C THR A 182 -0.96 23.99 28.98
N GLU A 183 -0.22 24.07 30.09
CA GLU A 183 0.64 22.96 30.51
C GLU A 183 -0.18 21.72 30.86
N GLU A 184 -1.32 21.94 31.52
CA GLU A 184 -2.27 20.90 31.90
C GLU A 184 -2.77 20.13 30.67
N ASP A 185 -3.19 20.83 29.61
CA ASP A 185 -3.63 20.20 28.36
C ASP A 185 -2.54 19.31 27.74
N MET A 186 -1.31 19.85 27.63
CA MET A 186 -0.18 19.11 27.06
C MET A 186 0.16 17.86 27.88
N LEU A 187 0.06 17.94 29.21
CA LEU A 187 0.33 16.81 30.09
C LEU A 187 -0.79 15.76 30.09
N GLU A 188 -2.05 16.17 29.93
CA GLU A 188 -3.17 15.26 29.75
C GLU A 188 -3.04 14.50 28.42
N ASP A 189 -2.83 15.22 27.32
CA ASP A 189 -2.63 14.60 26.02
C ASP A 189 -1.40 13.69 26.00
N LEU A 190 -0.29 14.06 26.66
CA LEU A 190 0.89 13.21 26.77
C LEU A 190 0.55 11.85 27.40
N LYS A 191 -0.27 11.84 28.45
CA LYS A 191 -0.71 10.57 29.08
C LYS A 191 -1.52 9.73 28.10
N LYS A 192 -2.47 10.34 27.39
CA LYS A 192 -3.28 9.63 26.37
C LYS A 192 -2.39 9.09 25.25
N PHE A 193 -1.43 9.86 24.75
CA PHE A 193 -0.48 9.38 23.74
C PHE A 193 0.41 8.25 24.24
N LEU A 194 0.80 8.25 25.53
CA LEU A 194 1.51 7.12 26.14
C LEU A 194 0.63 5.87 26.21
N GLU A 195 -0.67 6.01 26.47
CA GLU A 195 -1.63 4.90 26.41
C GLU A 195 -1.73 4.33 24.98
N LEU A 196 -1.84 5.18 23.96
CA LEU A 196 -1.81 4.74 22.55
C LEU A 196 -0.50 4.03 22.19
N PHE A 197 0.62 4.57 22.65
CA PHE A 197 1.94 4.00 22.39
C PHE A 197 2.10 2.63 23.05
N ASN A 198 1.66 2.50 24.31
CA ASN A 198 1.62 1.24 25.05
C ASN A 198 0.69 0.21 24.40
N GLU A 199 -0.50 0.62 23.97
CA GLU A 199 -1.43 -0.26 23.25
C GLU A 199 -0.78 -0.82 21.98
N LEU A 200 -0.20 0.05 21.15
CA LEU A 200 0.47 -0.38 19.92
C LEU A 200 1.64 -1.30 20.23
N ALA A 201 2.49 -0.95 21.21
CA ALA A 201 3.62 -1.78 21.64
C ALA A 201 3.23 -3.15 22.20
N SER A 202 2.03 -3.29 22.77
CA SER A 202 1.53 -4.58 23.22
C SER A 202 1.14 -5.54 22.09
N LYS A 203 0.87 -5.02 20.88
CA LYS A 203 0.38 -5.78 19.71
C LYS A 203 1.42 -5.88 18.60
N VAL A 204 2.25 -4.86 18.46
CA VAL A 204 3.28 -4.74 17.43
C VAL A 204 4.63 -4.65 18.14
N THR A 205 5.37 -5.75 18.19
CA THR A 205 6.75 -5.71 18.72
C THR A 205 7.69 -5.08 17.69
N LYS A 206 8.96 -4.82 18.05
CA LYS A 206 9.99 -4.42 17.08
C LYS A 206 10.10 -5.42 15.91
N THR A 207 10.12 -6.72 16.20
CA THR A 207 10.14 -7.76 15.16
C THR A 207 8.91 -7.69 14.26
N SER A 208 7.72 -7.48 14.83
CA SER A 208 6.48 -7.31 14.06
C SER A 208 6.53 -6.06 13.18
N TYR A 209 7.02 -4.93 13.71
CA TYR A 209 7.23 -3.70 12.95
C TYR A 209 8.19 -3.92 11.77
N ASP A 210 9.33 -4.57 11.98
CA ASP A 210 10.28 -4.87 10.91
C ASP A 210 9.66 -5.78 9.83
N SER A 211 8.81 -6.75 10.23
CA SER A 211 8.06 -7.57 9.27
C SER A 211 7.11 -6.73 8.42
N LEU A 212 6.36 -5.80 9.03
CA LEU A 212 5.45 -4.90 8.31
C LEU A 212 6.21 -3.97 7.35
N VAL A 213 7.38 -3.47 7.75
CA VAL A 213 8.25 -2.66 6.89
C VAL A 213 8.72 -3.49 5.69
N ASN A 214 9.09 -4.76 5.89
CA ASN A 214 9.54 -5.63 4.81
C ASN A 214 8.42 -6.03 3.85
N SER A 215 7.17 -6.14 4.33
CA SER A 215 5.99 -6.47 3.51
C SER A 215 5.19 -5.23 3.06
N ILE A 216 5.76 -4.03 3.19
CA ILE A 216 5.03 -2.76 2.98
C ILE A 216 4.48 -2.60 1.56
N ASP A 217 5.17 -3.15 0.56
CA ASP A 217 4.74 -3.15 -0.84
C ASP A 217 3.53 -4.08 -1.05
N GLU A 218 3.53 -5.24 -0.40
CA GLU A 218 2.40 -6.18 -0.43
C GLU A 218 1.18 -5.57 0.27
N ILE A 219 1.38 -4.95 1.44
CA ILE A 219 0.32 -4.23 2.17
C ILE A 219 -0.26 -3.10 1.31
N GLN A 220 0.60 -2.36 0.59
CA GLN A 220 0.13 -1.31 -0.31
C GLN A 220 -0.69 -1.88 -1.46
N GLU A 221 -0.23 -2.96 -2.11
CA GLU A 221 -0.98 -3.64 -3.16
C GLU A 221 -2.35 -4.11 -2.66
N ASP A 222 -2.39 -4.75 -1.49
CA ASP A 222 -3.61 -5.27 -0.90
C ASP A 222 -4.60 -4.15 -0.54
N SER A 223 -4.11 -3.02 -0.03
CA SER A 223 -4.93 -1.83 0.21
C SER A 223 -5.53 -1.27 -1.08
N GLU A 224 -4.72 -1.15 -2.14
CA GLU A 224 -5.18 -0.68 -3.46
C GLU A 224 -6.24 -1.63 -4.05
N ILE A 225 -6.08 -2.94 -3.85
CA ILE A 225 -7.06 -3.95 -4.29
C ILE A 225 -8.35 -3.84 -3.48
N GLU A 226 -8.28 -3.68 -2.17
CA GLU A 226 -9.47 -3.53 -1.33
C GLU A 226 -10.23 -2.24 -1.65
N GLU A 227 -9.55 -1.15 -2.00
CA GLU A 227 -10.20 0.07 -2.50
C GLU A 227 -10.93 -0.20 -3.83
N ILE A 228 -10.29 -0.89 -4.77
CA ILE A 228 -10.92 -1.26 -6.05
C ILE A 228 -12.11 -2.20 -5.80
N ARG A 229 -11.95 -3.22 -4.96
CA ARG A 229 -13.02 -4.15 -4.57
C ARG A 229 -14.18 -3.41 -3.91
N THR A 230 -13.91 -2.49 -2.99
CA THR A 230 -14.93 -1.68 -2.33
C THR A 230 -15.67 -0.81 -3.34
N ALA A 231 -14.96 -0.19 -4.27
CA ALA A 231 -15.54 0.58 -5.37
C ALA A 231 -16.34 -0.28 -6.37
N GLN A 232 -16.16 -1.60 -6.33
CA GLN A 232 -16.85 -2.60 -7.16
C GLN A 232 -17.83 -3.48 -6.38
N LYS A 233 -17.96 -3.32 -5.06
CA LYS A 233 -18.64 -4.27 -4.17
C LYS A 233 -20.12 -4.49 -4.50
N ASP A 234 -20.76 -3.49 -5.10
CA ASP A 234 -22.16 -3.53 -5.52
C ASP A 234 -22.34 -3.79 -7.03
N LYS A 235 -21.25 -4.11 -7.75
CA LYS A 235 -21.29 -4.38 -9.20
C LYS A 235 -21.27 -5.88 -9.42
N THR A 236 -22.38 -6.42 -9.95
CA THR A 236 -22.45 -7.79 -10.43
C THR A 236 -21.77 -7.91 -11.79
N LEU A 237 -21.11 -9.04 -12.02
CA LEU A 237 -20.53 -9.37 -13.31
C LEU A 237 -21.64 -9.64 -14.33
N LYS A 238 -21.60 -8.97 -15.47
CA LYS A 238 -22.57 -9.18 -16.55
C LYS A 238 -22.03 -10.09 -17.63
N GLU A 239 -22.70 -11.23 -17.81
CA GLU A 239 -22.36 -12.17 -18.88
C GLU A 239 -22.70 -11.57 -20.25
N VAL A 240 -21.81 -11.77 -21.21
CA VAL A 240 -21.99 -11.41 -22.61
C VAL A 240 -21.61 -12.56 -23.53
N GLU A 241 -22.08 -12.53 -24.78
CA GLU A 241 -21.63 -13.52 -25.77
C GLU A 241 -20.17 -13.30 -26.17
N ALA A 242 -19.40 -14.40 -26.22
CA ALA A 242 -18.03 -14.36 -26.70
C ALA A 242 -17.95 -13.88 -28.17
N PRO A 243 -16.94 -13.07 -28.53
CA PRO A 243 -16.80 -12.57 -29.90
C PRO A 243 -16.56 -13.70 -30.90
N LYS A 244 -17.19 -13.62 -32.08
CA LYS A 244 -17.04 -14.62 -33.16
C LYS A 244 -16.02 -14.17 -34.19
N GLY A 245 -14.96 -14.96 -34.38
CA GLY A 245 -14.13 -14.96 -35.59
C GLY A 245 -13.45 -13.62 -35.94
N ILE A 246 -12.62 -13.08 -35.06
CA ILE A 246 -11.87 -11.85 -35.34
C ILE A 246 -10.53 -12.19 -35.98
N ILE A 247 -10.25 -11.56 -37.13
CA ILE A 247 -8.92 -11.51 -37.73
C ILE A 247 -8.26 -10.22 -37.23
N PRO A 248 -7.21 -10.28 -36.39
CA PRO A 248 -6.53 -9.09 -35.91
C PRO A 248 -5.98 -8.26 -37.07
N LYS A 249 -6.10 -6.94 -36.97
CA LYS A 249 -5.34 -6.03 -37.84
C LYS A 249 -3.89 -5.99 -37.34
N TYR A 250 -3.04 -6.85 -37.90
CA TYR A 250 -1.61 -6.85 -37.59
C TYR A 250 -0.99 -5.47 -37.84
N LYS A 251 -0.38 -4.86 -36.83
CA LYS A 251 0.52 -3.72 -37.03
C LYS A 251 1.84 -4.26 -37.59
N LYS A 252 2.09 -4.06 -38.88
CA LYS A 252 3.35 -4.43 -39.57
C LYS A 252 4.59 -3.62 -39.13
N GLY A 253 4.64 -3.11 -37.91
CA GLY A 253 5.75 -2.28 -37.44
C GLY A 253 5.95 -2.35 -35.94
N VAL A 254 7.19 -2.59 -35.53
CA VAL A 254 7.62 -2.43 -34.13
C VAL A 254 7.39 -0.96 -33.75
N SER A 255 6.60 -0.74 -32.70
CA SER A 255 6.38 0.61 -32.16
C SER A 255 7.73 1.20 -31.77
N LYS A 256 8.10 2.35 -32.37
CA LYS A 256 9.33 3.10 -32.03
C LYS A 256 9.24 3.80 -30.66
N THR A 257 8.12 3.68 -29.96
CA THR A 257 7.92 4.30 -28.66
C THR A 257 8.70 3.53 -27.59
N THR A 258 9.86 4.06 -27.22
CA THR A 258 10.61 3.60 -26.04
C THR A 258 9.81 3.97 -24.79
N LYS A 259 9.18 2.98 -24.15
CA LYS A 259 8.71 3.13 -22.76
C LYS A 259 9.91 3.12 -21.85
N ASN A 260 9.98 4.06 -20.91
CA ASN A 260 11.03 4.06 -19.89
C ASN A 260 10.76 2.96 -18.86
N ASP A 261 11.78 2.48 -18.15
CA ASP A 261 11.68 1.39 -17.17
C ASP A 261 10.60 1.66 -16.12
N SER A 262 10.44 2.91 -15.68
CA SER A 262 9.40 3.32 -14.73
C SER A 262 7.97 3.16 -15.26
N GLU A 263 7.75 3.34 -16.57
CA GLU A 263 6.44 3.16 -17.19
C GLU A 263 6.12 1.67 -17.37
N ILE A 264 7.15 0.86 -17.61
CA ILE A 264 7.03 -0.61 -17.69
C ILE A 264 6.68 -1.17 -16.30
N GLU A 265 7.40 -0.75 -15.25
CA GLU A 265 7.11 -1.16 -13.87
C GLU A 265 5.70 -0.73 -13.43
N LYS A 266 5.29 0.51 -13.74
CA LYS A 266 3.94 0.98 -13.43
C LYS A 266 2.87 0.16 -14.16
N SER A 267 3.05 -0.09 -15.46
CA SER A 267 2.13 -0.91 -16.25
C SER A 267 2.08 -2.36 -15.74
N ASN A 268 3.21 -2.94 -15.33
CA ASN A 268 3.26 -4.28 -14.75
C ASN A 268 2.53 -4.33 -13.40
N LYS A 269 2.69 -3.31 -12.56
CA LYS A 269 1.95 -3.17 -11.29
C LYS A 269 0.44 -3.06 -11.55
N GLU A 270 0.03 -2.18 -12.46
CA GLU A 270 -1.37 -2.01 -12.86
C GLU A 270 -1.97 -3.32 -13.41
N ASN A 271 -1.22 -4.06 -14.22
CA ASN A 271 -1.65 -5.35 -14.76
C ASN A 271 -1.79 -6.41 -13.65
N LYS A 272 -0.83 -6.49 -12.71
CA LYS A 272 -0.88 -7.41 -11.56
C LYS A 272 -2.08 -7.11 -10.66
N LEU A 273 -2.32 -5.83 -10.34
CA LEU A 273 -3.48 -5.38 -9.57
C LEU A 273 -4.79 -5.73 -10.30
N THR A 274 -4.85 -5.47 -11.60
CA THR A 274 -6.00 -5.80 -12.44
C THR A 274 -6.28 -7.31 -12.45
N GLY A 275 -5.24 -8.14 -12.49
CA GLY A 275 -5.34 -9.60 -12.35
C GLY A 275 -6.00 -10.02 -11.02
N LYS A 276 -5.43 -9.60 -9.88
CA LYS A 276 -5.95 -9.89 -8.53
C LYS A 276 -7.40 -9.40 -8.31
N VAL A 277 -7.80 -8.29 -8.95
CA VAL A 277 -9.19 -7.82 -8.94
C VAL A 277 -10.10 -8.77 -9.70
N GLY A 278 -9.69 -9.21 -10.89
CA GLY A 278 -10.43 -10.19 -11.68
C GLY A 278 -10.59 -11.54 -10.96
N GLU A 279 -9.54 -12.03 -10.31
CA GLU A 279 -9.58 -13.24 -9.47
C GLU A 279 -10.69 -13.16 -8.41
N LYS A 280 -10.79 -12.00 -7.71
CA LYS A 280 -11.85 -11.80 -6.73
C LYS A 280 -13.24 -11.71 -7.35
N LEU A 281 -13.38 -11.01 -8.48
CA LEU A 281 -14.66 -10.91 -9.19
C LEU A 281 -15.14 -12.29 -9.67
N ALA A 282 -14.24 -13.11 -10.18
CA ALA A 282 -14.54 -14.49 -10.56
C ALA A 282 -15.00 -15.33 -9.36
N LEU A 283 -14.27 -15.24 -8.24
CA LEU A 283 -14.64 -15.95 -7.02
C LEU A 283 -16.03 -15.54 -6.52
N ASN A 284 -16.33 -14.23 -6.53
CA ASN A 284 -17.64 -13.71 -6.15
C ASN A 284 -18.73 -14.23 -7.09
N TYR A 285 -18.50 -14.23 -8.41
CA TYR A 285 -19.44 -14.78 -9.40
C TYR A 285 -19.82 -16.24 -9.11
N PHE A 286 -18.82 -17.10 -8.86
CA PHE A 286 -19.12 -18.50 -8.54
C PHE A 286 -19.85 -18.66 -7.19
N ASN A 287 -19.52 -17.84 -6.17
CA ASN A 287 -20.29 -17.83 -4.93
C ASN A 287 -21.75 -17.40 -5.16
N GLU A 288 -21.98 -16.36 -5.97
CA GLU A 288 -23.33 -15.92 -6.34
C GLU A 288 -24.10 -16.98 -7.13
N LEU A 289 -23.43 -17.73 -8.01
CA LEU A 289 -24.05 -18.88 -8.69
C LEU A 289 -24.48 -19.95 -7.69
N ILE A 290 -23.62 -20.31 -6.74
CA ILE A 290 -23.96 -21.28 -5.68
C ILE A 290 -25.18 -20.77 -4.90
N ASP A 291 -25.15 -19.52 -4.44
CA ASP A 291 -26.17 -19.01 -3.54
C ASP A 291 -27.54 -18.82 -4.23
N ASN A 292 -27.53 -18.43 -5.52
CA ASN A 292 -28.74 -18.05 -6.25
C ASN A 292 -29.28 -19.10 -7.23
N LYS A 293 -28.46 -20.06 -7.68
CA LYS A 293 -28.81 -21.01 -8.76
C LYS A 293 -28.71 -22.48 -8.38
N ILE A 294 -28.02 -22.82 -7.29
CA ILE A 294 -27.84 -24.21 -6.84
C ILE A 294 -28.83 -24.53 -5.72
N ASP A 295 -29.45 -25.70 -5.79
CA ASP A 295 -30.34 -26.21 -4.74
C ASP A 295 -29.60 -26.33 -3.40
N GLU A 296 -30.30 -26.01 -2.30
CA GLU A 296 -29.71 -25.90 -0.96
C GLU A 296 -28.96 -27.17 -0.51
N ASP A 297 -29.47 -28.35 -0.87
CA ASP A 297 -28.88 -29.65 -0.55
C ASP A 297 -27.58 -29.96 -1.31
N LYS A 298 -27.31 -29.24 -2.41
CA LYS A 298 -26.12 -29.41 -3.25
C LYS A 298 -25.05 -28.34 -3.02
N LYS A 299 -25.39 -27.21 -2.38
CA LYS A 299 -24.47 -26.06 -2.22
C LYS A 299 -23.13 -26.44 -1.60
N GLU A 300 -23.11 -27.32 -0.60
CA GLU A 300 -21.87 -27.79 0.04
C GLU A 300 -20.94 -28.49 -0.95
N GLN A 301 -21.49 -29.34 -1.83
CA GLN A 301 -20.71 -30.01 -2.87
C GLN A 301 -20.04 -29.01 -3.81
N PHE A 302 -20.75 -27.97 -4.24
CA PHE A 302 -20.19 -26.94 -5.11
C PHE A 302 -19.14 -26.07 -4.39
N ARG A 303 -19.38 -25.71 -3.11
CA ARG A 303 -18.41 -24.94 -2.31
C ARG A 303 -17.11 -25.72 -2.08
N ASN A 304 -17.16 -27.04 -1.93
CA ASN A 304 -15.97 -27.87 -1.75
C ASN A 304 -15.05 -27.93 -2.98
N ILE A 305 -15.55 -27.60 -4.17
CA ILE A 305 -14.72 -27.51 -5.39
C ILE A 305 -14.04 -26.15 -5.48
N LEU A 306 -14.68 -25.09 -4.97
CA LEU A 306 -14.22 -23.72 -5.09
C LEU A 306 -12.90 -23.53 -4.31
N ASN A 307 -11.80 -23.30 -5.04
CA ASN A 307 -10.48 -23.10 -4.45
C ASN A 307 -9.72 -22.01 -5.20
N ASP A 308 -9.62 -20.83 -4.56
CA ASP A 308 -8.91 -19.63 -5.04
C ASP A 308 -7.42 -19.62 -4.67
N ASN A 309 -6.93 -20.70 -4.07
CA ASN A 309 -5.52 -20.89 -3.75
C ASN A 309 -5.09 -22.33 -4.06
N PRO A 310 -5.18 -22.77 -5.34
CA PRO A 310 -4.99 -24.17 -5.70
C PRO A 310 -3.56 -24.71 -5.47
N GLY A 311 -2.60 -23.85 -5.10
CA GLY A 311 -1.30 -24.28 -4.62
C GLY A 311 -0.46 -23.11 -4.13
N SER A 312 0.13 -23.26 -2.95
CA SER A 312 1.24 -22.46 -2.43
C SER A 312 2.54 -22.56 -3.26
N GLN A 313 2.43 -22.80 -4.58
CA GLN A 313 3.50 -22.80 -5.57
C GLN A 313 2.94 -22.29 -6.90
N HIS A 314 3.34 -21.08 -7.29
CA HIS A 314 3.21 -20.57 -8.65
C HIS A 314 3.70 -21.63 -9.67
N GLY A 315 2.81 -22.20 -10.50
CA GLY A 315 3.26 -23.20 -11.49
C GLY A 315 2.22 -24.01 -12.27
N HIS A 316 0.93 -24.01 -11.90
CA HIS A 316 -0.06 -24.91 -12.49
C HIS A 316 -0.78 -24.38 -13.75
N GLY A 317 -0.67 -23.09 -14.06
CA GLY A 317 -1.22 -22.50 -15.30
C GLY A 317 -2.74 -22.31 -15.31
N TYR A 318 -3.36 -22.14 -14.14
CA TYR A 318 -4.75 -21.68 -13.93
C TYR A 318 -4.84 -20.93 -12.60
N ASP A 319 -5.85 -20.06 -12.43
CA ASP A 319 -5.99 -19.17 -11.27
C ASP A 319 -7.01 -19.67 -10.23
N LEU A 320 -8.04 -20.40 -10.67
CA LEU A 320 -9.16 -20.82 -9.82
C LEU A 320 -9.59 -22.25 -10.16
N VAL A 321 -9.81 -23.09 -9.16
CA VAL A 321 -10.59 -24.33 -9.33
C VAL A 321 -12.03 -24.03 -8.97
N ALA A 322 -12.94 -24.32 -9.89
CA ALA A 322 -14.37 -24.09 -9.74
C ALA A 322 -15.15 -25.21 -10.44
N PHE A 323 -16.41 -24.95 -10.80
CA PHE A 323 -17.29 -25.91 -11.45
C PHE A 323 -17.77 -25.38 -12.80
N ASP A 324 -18.35 -26.25 -13.63
CA ASP A 324 -18.99 -25.88 -14.88
C ASP A 324 -20.15 -24.90 -14.61
N PRO A 325 -20.01 -23.61 -15.01
CA PRO A 325 -21.00 -22.58 -14.68
C PRO A 325 -22.34 -22.81 -15.38
N THR A 326 -22.40 -23.69 -16.39
CA THR A 326 -23.62 -24.01 -17.15
C THR A 326 -24.39 -25.20 -16.57
N ASN A 327 -23.83 -25.91 -15.59
CA ASN A 327 -24.41 -27.12 -15.02
C ASN A 327 -24.74 -26.93 -13.53
N THR A 328 -26.01 -26.72 -13.23
CA THR A 328 -26.51 -26.57 -11.85
C THR A 328 -26.86 -27.90 -11.17
N ASP A 329 -26.93 -28.99 -11.94
CA ASP A 329 -27.32 -30.31 -11.42
C ASP A 329 -26.13 -31.08 -10.85
N LYS A 330 -24.94 -30.91 -11.42
CA LYS A 330 -23.73 -31.63 -11.06
C LYS A 330 -22.54 -30.68 -10.96
N ALA A 331 -21.83 -30.76 -9.84
CA ALA A 331 -20.59 -30.02 -9.61
C ALA A 331 -19.44 -30.64 -10.42
N VAL A 332 -19.38 -30.34 -11.72
CA VAL A 332 -18.32 -30.80 -12.63
C VAL A 332 -17.13 -29.85 -12.48
N GLU A 333 -16.04 -30.33 -11.89
CA GLU A 333 -14.81 -29.57 -11.68
C GLU A 333 -14.24 -29.00 -12.99
N LYS A 334 -13.84 -27.72 -12.93
CA LYS A 334 -13.18 -26.97 -13.99
C LYS A 334 -11.97 -26.21 -13.44
N PHE A 335 -10.94 -26.10 -14.27
CA PHE A 335 -9.75 -25.27 -14.04
C PHE A 335 -9.91 -23.98 -14.81
N ILE A 336 -9.96 -22.85 -14.11
CA ILE A 336 -10.31 -21.54 -14.67
C ILE A 336 -9.06 -20.66 -14.70
N GLU A 337 -8.68 -20.22 -15.90
CA GLU A 337 -7.69 -19.17 -16.11
C GLU A 337 -8.41 -17.83 -16.29
N ILE A 338 -8.01 -16.80 -15.54
CA ILE A 338 -8.72 -15.52 -15.45
C ILE A 338 -7.92 -14.45 -16.18
N LYS A 339 -8.53 -13.89 -17.23
CA LYS A 339 -7.91 -12.85 -18.06
C LYS A 339 -8.68 -11.55 -17.94
N THR A 340 -8.07 -10.59 -17.25
CA THR A 340 -8.71 -9.34 -16.83
C THR A 340 -8.18 -8.13 -17.60
N SER A 341 -9.07 -7.21 -17.98
CA SER A 341 -8.69 -5.94 -18.62
C SER A 341 -9.52 -4.76 -18.12
N THR A 342 -8.89 -3.58 -18.06
CA THR A 342 -9.56 -2.29 -17.84
C THR A 342 -10.22 -1.74 -19.10
N SER A 343 -9.83 -2.25 -20.28
CA SER A 343 -10.43 -1.91 -21.58
C SER A 343 -11.92 -2.28 -21.59
N SER A 344 -12.76 -1.42 -22.16
CA SER A 344 -14.17 -1.74 -22.42
C SER A 344 -14.38 -2.59 -23.67
N SER A 345 -13.31 -2.85 -24.44
CA SER A 345 -13.37 -3.67 -25.64
C SER A 345 -13.40 -5.15 -25.29
N ILE A 346 -14.48 -5.84 -25.70
CA ILE A 346 -14.58 -7.30 -25.61
C ILE A 346 -13.47 -8.01 -26.43
N GLU A 347 -12.95 -7.33 -27.45
CA GLU A 347 -11.93 -7.83 -28.38
C GLU A 347 -10.49 -7.53 -27.94
N GLU A 348 -10.28 -6.88 -26.79
CA GLU A 348 -8.95 -6.56 -26.29
C GLU A 348 -8.09 -7.84 -26.20
N PRO A 349 -6.88 -7.90 -26.79
CA PRO A 349 -6.04 -9.08 -26.68
C PRO A 349 -5.74 -9.44 -25.22
N PHE A 350 -5.47 -10.72 -24.96
CA PHE A 350 -4.89 -11.18 -23.70
C PHE A 350 -3.63 -11.97 -23.95
N PHE A 351 -2.79 -12.02 -22.92
CA PHE A 351 -1.56 -12.77 -22.93
C PHE A 351 -1.78 -14.10 -22.23
N MET A 352 -1.23 -15.14 -22.84
CA MET A 352 -1.17 -16.48 -22.25
C MET A 352 0.29 -16.87 -22.04
N SER A 353 0.63 -17.41 -20.87
CA SER A 353 1.95 -17.98 -20.63
C SER A 353 2.05 -19.40 -21.18
N LEU A 354 3.27 -19.89 -21.40
CA LEU A 354 3.49 -21.26 -21.88
C LEU A 354 2.95 -22.31 -20.88
N ASN A 355 3.03 -22.01 -19.58
CA ASN A 355 2.49 -22.89 -18.53
C ASN A 355 0.96 -23.00 -18.64
N GLU A 356 0.25 -21.90 -18.90
CA GLU A 356 -1.20 -21.92 -19.11
C GLU A 356 -1.57 -22.69 -20.38
N MET A 357 -0.79 -22.56 -21.45
CA MET A 357 -0.98 -23.35 -22.67
C MET A 357 -0.81 -24.86 -22.41
N PHE A 358 0.19 -25.23 -21.61
CA PHE A 358 0.39 -26.63 -21.21
C PHE A 358 -0.74 -27.14 -20.31
N ALA A 359 -1.17 -26.35 -19.32
CA ALA A 359 -2.28 -26.69 -18.43
C ALA A 359 -3.58 -26.91 -19.23
N MET A 360 -3.86 -26.05 -20.21
CA MET A 360 -4.99 -26.19 -21.10
C MET A 360 -4.95 -27.49 -21.93
N LYS A 361 -3.76 -27.94 -22.34
CA LYS A 361 -3.58 -29.23 -23.01
C LYS A 361 -3.72 -30.41 -22.04
N GLU A 362 -3.23 -30.28 -20.82
CA GLU A 362 -3.25 -31.30 -19.78
C GLU A 362 -4.68 -31.57 -19.28
N TYR A 363 -5.42 -30.52 -18.92
CA TYR A 363 -6.77 -30.59 -18.35
C TYR A 363 -7.85 -30.58 -19.44
N LYS A 364 -7.79 -31.58 -20.34
CA LYS A 364 -8.71 -31.74 -21.47
C LYS A 364 -10.18 -31.64 -21.05
N GLN A 365 -10.97 -30.83 -21.75
CA GLN A 365 -12.41 -30.60 -21.52
C GLN A 365 -12.76 -30.09 -20.10
N LYS A 366 -11.76 -29.83 -19.26
CA LYS A 366 -11.91 -29.29 -17.90
C LYS A 366 -11.36 -27.86 -17.78
N TYR A 367 -10.58 -27.39 -18.75
CA TYR A 367 -9.99 -26.06 -18.72
C TYR A 367 -10.92 -25.02 -19.37
N LEU A 368 -11.13 -23.89 -18.70
CA LEU A 368 -11.88 -22.75 -19.22
C LEU A 368 -11.05 -21.47 -19.05
N ILE A 369 -11.19 -20.54 -19.99
CA ILE A 369 -10.69 -19.17 -19.81
C ILE A 369 -11.88 -18.28 -19.46
N LEU A 370 -11.81 -17.61 -18.32
CA LEU A 370 -12.75 -16.58 -17.92
C LEU A 370 -12.20 -15.20 -18.32
N ARG A 371 -12.84 -14.57 -19.28
CA ARG A 371 -12.48 -13.22 -19.74
C ARG A 371 -13.31 -12.19 -19.00
N ILE A 372 -12.67 -11.30 -18.25
CA ILE A 372 -13.31 -10.20 -17.54
C ILE A 372 -12.77 -8.88 -18.10
N PHE A 373 -13.66 -7.97 -18.50
CA PHE A 373 -13.27 -6.68 -19.07
C PHE A 373 -14.14 -5.55 -18.52
N ASN A 374 -13.77 -4.31 -18.83
CA ASN A 374 -14.40 -3.10 -18.30
C ASN A 374 -14.41 -3.06 -16.76
N VAL A 375 -13.37 -3.57 -16.09
CA VAL A 375 -13.38 -3.67 -14.60
C VAL A 375 -13.43 -2.31 -13.91
N SER A 376 -12.85 -1.27 -14.51
CA SER A 376 -12.95 0.10 -14.00
C SER A 376 -14.32 0.75 -14.28
N GLY A 377 -15.13 0.14 -15.15
CA GLY A 377 -16.45 0.64 -15.55
C GLY A 377 -17.53 0.41 -14.51
N LYS A 378 -18.73 0.94 -14.78
CA LYS A 378 -19.90 0.77 -13.89
C LYS A 378 -20.48 -0.65 -13.89
N GLU A 379 -20.33 -1.36 -14.99
CA GLU A 379 -20.85 -2.71 -15.20
C GLU A 379 -19.73 -3.54 -15.86
N PRO A 380 -18.88 -4.21 -15.05
CA PRO A 380 -17.87 -5.13 -15.56
C PRO A 380 -18.55 -6.30 -16.28
N GLN A 381 -17.95 -6.76 -17.36
CA GLN A 381 -18.54 -7.75 -18.25
C GLN A 381 -17.62 -8.97 -18.36
N PHE A 382 -18.20 -10.14 -18.62
CA PHE A 382 -17.42 -11.36 -18.78
C PHE A 382 -18.02 -12.34 -19.79
N TYR A 383 -17.17 -13.27 -20.25
CA TYR A 383 -17.57 -14.45 -21.00
C TYR A 383 -16.56 -15.58 -20.76
N PHE A 384 -16.99 -16.83 -20.97
CA PHE A 384 -16.10 -18.00 -20.96
C PHE A 384 -15.64 -18.37 -22.37
N ILE A 385 -14.42 -18.87 -22.47
CA ILE A 385 -13.89 -19.55 -23.64
C ILE A 385 -13.64 -21.00 -23.23
N ASP A 386 -14.27 -21.94 -23.94
CA ASP A 386 -13.95 -23.36 -23.86
C ASP A 386 -13.09 -23.74 -25.09
N PRO A 387 -11.77 -23.98 -24.89
CA PRO A 387 -10.88 -24.41 -25.97
C PRO A 387 -11.29 -25.72 -26.64
N TYR A 388 -12.08 -26.56 -25.94
CA TYR A 388 -12.55 -27.86 -26.38
C TYR A 388 -14.00 -27.85 -26.86
N ALA A 389 -14.64 -26.69 -27.00
CA ALA A 389 -16.03 -26.58 -27.44
C ALA A 389 -16.32 -27.35 -28.75
N ASN A 390 -15.35 -27.38 -29.67
CA ASN A 390 -15.44 -28.06 -30.97
C ASN A 390 -14.41 -29.17 -31.16
N TYR A 391 -13.66 -29.54 -30.11
CA TYR A 391 -12.51 -30.45 -30.22
C TYR A 391 -12.47 -31.40 -29.02
N SER A 392 -12.17 -32.68 -29.26
CA SER A 392 -11.99 -33.67 -28.19
C SER A 392 -10.54 -33.77 -27.71
N GLU A 393 -9.57 -33.49 -28.59
CA GLU A 393 -8.13 -33.58 -28.32
C GLU A 393 -7.28 -32.73 -29.28
N PHE A 394 -6.05 -32.47 -28.87
CA PHE A 394 -5.01 -31.78 -29.65
C PHE A 394 -3.71 -32.58 -29.62
N LYS A 395 -2.97 -32.57 -30.73
CA LYS A 395 -1.71 -33.32 -30.86
C LYS A 395 -0.62 -32.77 -29.94
N ASP A 396 -0.38 -31.47 -30.04
CA ASP A 396 0.62 -30.71 -29.29
C ASP A 396 0.06 -29.31 -28.96
N VAL A 397 0.85 -28.48 -28.27
CA VAL A 397 0.43 -27.12 -27.91
C VAL A 397 0.27 -26.25 -29.17
N ASP A 398 1.13 -26.46 -30.16
CA ASP A 398 1.08 -25.73 -31.43
C ASP A 398 -0.23 -26.04 -32.19
N ASP A 399 -0.62 -27.32 -32.27
CA ASP A 399 -1.91 -27.73 -32.87
C ASP A 399 -3.13 -27.15 -32.13
N LEU A 400 -3.06 -27.01 -30.81
CA LEU A 400 -4.09 -26.34 -30.02
C LEU A 400 -4.17 -24.85 -30.36
N ILE A 401 -3.03 -24.16 -30.35
CA ILE A 401 -2.94 -22.73 -30.64
C ILE A 401 -3.48 -22.45 -32.03
N ASP A 402 -3.03 -23.17 -33.05
CA ASP A 402 -3.40 -22.95 -34.46
C ASP A 402 -4.90 -23.17 -34.73
N LYS A 403 -5.53 -24.09 -33.99
CA LYS A 403 -6.95 -24.44 -34.16
C LYS A 403 -7.92 -23.57 -33.36
N VAL A 404 -7.47 -23.07 -32.21
CA VAL A 404 -8.35 -22.39 -31.23
C VAL A 404 -8.12 -20.88 -31.20
N PHE A 405 -6.90 -20.41 -31.42
CA PHE A 405 -6.53 -19.02 -31.18
C PHE A 405 -5.88 -18.36 -32.40
N ASN A 406 -5.83 -17.03 -32.36
CA ASN A 406 -4.98 -16.24 -33.25
C ASN A 406 -3.95 -15.51 -32.37
N VAL A 407 -2.68 -15.89 -32.47
CA VAL A 407 -1.63 -15.47 -31.53
C VAL A 407 -0.48 -14.74 -32.23
N GLU A 408 0.18 -13.85 -31.49
CA GLU A 408 1.43 -13.20 -31.88
C GLU A 408 2.48 -13.43 -30.78
N ALA A 409 3.66 -13.89 -31.16
CA ALA A 409 4.76 -14.06 -30.22
C ALA A 409 5.37 -12.69 -29.86
N ILE A 410 5.22 -12.28 -28.60
CA ILE A 410 5.69 -10.98 -28.10
C ILE A 410 7.12 -10.98 -27.56
N GLN A 411 7.64 -12.14 -27.16
CA GLN A 411 8.96 -12.28 -26.55
C GLN A 411 9.64 -13.55 -27.03
N TYR A 412 10.96 -13.46 -27.21
CA TYR A 412 11.81 -14.59 -27.59
C TYR A 412 12.90 -14.79 -26.55
N LYS A 413 13.14 -16.04 -26.17
CA LYS A 413 14.31 -16.42 -25.37
C LYS A 413 15.43 -16.83 -26.32
N VAL A 414 16.51 -16.05 -26.36
CA VAL A 414 17.69 -16.30 -27.19
C VAL A 414 18.75 -17.00 -26.35
N PHE A 415 19.22 -18.16 -26.78
CA PHE A 415 20.20 -18.99 -26.06
C PHE A 415 21.63 -18.88 -26.63
N GLY A 416 21.82 -18.08 -27.67
CA GLY A 416 23.10 -17.90 -28.37
C GLY A 416 22.87 -17.43 -29.81
N GLU A 417 23.94 -17.08 -30.51
CA GLU A 417 23.92 -16.91 -31.97
C GLU A 417 23.90 -18.29 -32.66
N LYS A 418 23.20 -18.38 -33.80
CA LYS A 418 23.09 -19.60 -34.60
C LYS A 418 24.30 -19.81 -35.50
#